data_AF-A0A1Q3ECG5-F1
#
_entry.id   AF-A0A1Q3ECG5-F1
#
_cell.length_a   1.000
_cell.length_b   1.000
_cell.length_c   1.000
_cell.angle_alpha   90.00
_cell.angle_beta   90.00
_cell.angle_gamma   90.00
#
_symmetry.space_group_name_H-M   'P 1'
#
loop_
_entity.id
_entity.type
_entity.pdbx_description
1 polymer ?
#
loop_
_entity_poly.entity_id
_entity_poly.type
_entity_poly.pdbx_seq_one_letter_code
_entity_poly.pdbx_strand_id
1 'polypeptide(L)'
;MYTPRTQAALDCPVLPAGFSPKCSSIQRLHSKPTLLYRTGKKWFPPRGPEAQRPSKELVPVFNHPITKVWNDDLGWEVVKVMDVHEIRFTTIDVVRFRADEVSEDDECSGEARYSVLSPVTIWVGVFPGLVTATAAHDVAKIILDLLKVYQIADVDIEFRESLHVSNVGPQLFKAVDAEDPLVHVVSPLTPLLGLCISTRARPDSQGTMALYLNKGDGSDDLLGLSCRHVLFGNQEANVDYIYHPSSPSKDVLFLGNRAYKDIIEATEASISLYTHAAQRSKNTIKGSGKDANTVHDETKANQSDVGSSLAEAEKVLKAFTK
;
A
#
# COMPACT_ATOMS: atom_id res chain seq x y z
N MET A 1 6.31 43.03 -7.00
CA MET A 1 7.74 43.25 -6.72
C MET A 1 8.21 42.19 -5.75
N TYR A 2 9.09 41.32 -6.23
CA TYR A 2 9.79 40.29 -5.46
C TYR A 2 10.93 40.91 -4.68
N THR A 3 11.18 40.45 -3.45
CA THR A 3 12.51 40.16 -2.85
C THR A 3 12.33 39.59 -1.42
N PRO A 4 13.29 38.81 -0.90
CA PRO A 4 13.05 37.43 -0.48
C PRO A 4 13.21 37.21 1.02
N ARG A 5 12.66 36.10 1.53
CA ARG A 5 12.89 35.64 2.90
C ARG A 5 14.02 34.62 2.95
N THR A 6 14.94 34.92 3.85
CA THR A 6 16.21 34.28 4.18
C THR A 6 16.07 32.79 4.52
N GLN A 7 16.96 31.99 3.96
CA GLN A 7 17.20 30.59 4.32
C GLN A 7 17.78 30.54 5.74
N ALA A 8 16.99 30.11 6.72
CA ALA A 8 17.54 29.68 8.01
C ALA A 8 18.08 28.27 7.83
N ALA A 9 19.41 28.14 7.91
CA ALA A 9 20.09 26.87 8.03
C ALA A 9 19.64 26.19 9.34
N LEU A 10 19.01 25.03 9.22
CA LEU A 10 18.84 24.12 10.34
C LEU A 10 20.13 23.30 10.42
N ASP A 11 20.92 23.58 11.45
CA ASP A 11 22.12 22.83 11.78
C ASP A 11 21.79 21.35 11.99
N CYS A 12 22.47 20.49 11.23
CA CYS A 12 22.41 19.04 11.39
C CYS A 12 23.18 18.62 12.64
N PRO A 13 22.64 17.70 13.48
CA PRO A 13 23.43 17.06 14.51
C PRO A 13 24.57 16.26 13.87
N VAL A 14 25.79 16.46 14.36
CA VAL A 14 26.99 15.75 13.93
C VAL A 14 26.88 14.29 14.35
N LEU A 15 26.71 13.39 13.38
CA LEU A 15 26.78 11.94 13.59
C LEU A 15 28.24 11.49 13.74
N PRO A 16 28.51 10.43 14.52
CA PRO A 16 29.86 9.90 14.71
C PRO A 16 30.50 9.47 13.39
N ALA A 17 31.81 9.68 13.28
CA ALA A 17 32.60 9.42 12.08
C ALA A 17 32.46 7.97 11.62
N GLY A 18 31.88 7.75 10.43
CA GLY A 18 31.79 6.45 9.78
C GLY A 18 30.54 6.21 8.92
N PHE A 19 29.46 6.96 9.14
CA PHE A 19 28.22 6.82 8.37
C PHE A 19 28.07 7.95 7.35
N SER A 20 28.22 7.61 6.07
CA SER A 20 27.95 8.53 4.96
C SER A 20 26.44 8.68 4.75
N PRO A 21 25.89 9.90 4.80
CA PRO A 21 24.47 10.13 4.53
C PRO A 21 24.26 10.10 3.01
N LYS A 22 23.31 9.28 2.55
CA LYS A 22 22.82 9.11 1.16
C LYS A 22 23.52 8.04 0.32
N CYS A 23 23.28 6.77 0.68
CA CYS A 23 23.68 5.60 -0.11
C CYS A 23 22.48 5.00 -0.86
N SER A 24 21.77 5.73 -1.73
CA SER A 24 20.72 5.09 -2.55
C SER A 24 21.38 4.23 -3.63
N SER A 25 21.61 2.94 -3.36
CA SER A 25 22.27 2.01 -4.29
C SER A 25 21.38 1.54 -5.45
N ILE A 26 20.13 2.02 -5.53
CA ILE A 26 19.12 1.54 -6.47
C ILE A 26 18.63 2.69 -7.35
N GLN A 27 19.35 2.97 -8.45
CA GLN A 27 19.09 4.10 -9.34
C GLN A 27 17.83 3.92 -10.22
N ARG A 28 17.37 2.67 -10.44
CA ARG A 28 16.28 2.34 -11.40
C ARG A 28 14.91 2.03 -10.81
N LEU A 29 14.75 1.97 -9.49
CA LEU A 29 13.39 2.01 -8.94
C LEU A 29 12.88 3.45 -9.03
N HIS A 30 11.72 3.64 -9.66
CA HIS A 30 11.10 4.97 -9.82
C HIS A 30 11.00 5.74 -8.49
N SER A 31 10.82 5.02 -7.38
CA SER A 31 10.71 5.57 -6.03
C SER A 31 12.03 6.02 -5.40
N LYS A 32 13.20 5.64 -5.94
CA LYS A 32 14.55 5.94 -5.41
C LYS A 32 14.62 5.82 -3.88
N PRO A 33 14.32 4.64 -3.31
CA PRO A 33 14.20 4.49 -1.87
C PRO A 33 15.53 4.76 -1.16
N THR A 34 15.46 5.37 0.04
CA THR A 34 16.61 5.59 0.90
C THR A 34 17.10 4.24 1.44
N LEU A 35 18.35 3.88 1.19
CA LEU A 35 18.97 2.72 1.85
C LEU A 35 19.42 3.14 3.25
N LEU A 36 19.01 2.38 4.26
CA LEU A 36 19.42 2.60 5.65
C LEU A 36 20.66 1.77 6.00
N TYR A 37 20.64 0.49 5.61
CA TYR A 37 21.71 -0.45 5.95
C TYR A 37 21.78 -1.57 4.91
N ARG A 38 22.98 -2.12 4.69
CA ARG A 38 23.18 -3.33 3.89
C ARG A 38 24.31 -4.17 4.44
N THR A 39 24.16 -5.49 4.35
CA THR A 39 25.26 -6.45 4.53
C THR A 39 26.01 -6.66 3.21
N GLY A 40 27.00 -7.55 3.22
CA GLY A 40 27.72 -7.96 2.02
C GLY A 40 28.91 -7.07 1.67
N LYS A 41 29.31 -7.08 0.38
CA LYS A 41 30.50 -6.37 -0.09
C LYS A 41 30.42 -4.87 0.25
N LYS A 42 31.54 -4.29 0.67
CA LYS A 42 31.65 -2.86 0.97
C LYS A 42 31.30 -2.05 -0.28
N TRP A 43 30.36 -1.12 -0.14
CA TRP A 43 29.97 -0.23 -1.23
C TRP A 43 30.95 0.94 -1.33
N PHE A 44 31.32 1.32 -2.57
CA PHE A 44 32.13 2.49 -2.86
C PHE A 44 31.33 3.45 -3.74
N PRO A 45 31.36 4.77 -3.44
CA PRO A 45 30.73 5.75 -4.32
C PRO A 45 31.45 5.75 -5.68
N PRO A 46 30.70 5.71 -6.80
CA PRO A 46 31.31 5.79 -8.11
C PRO A 46 32.02 7.15 -8.27
N ARG A 47 33.22 7.14 -8.88
CA ARG A 47 34.09 8.31 -9.06
C ARG A 47 34.35 8.54 -10.55
N GLY A 48 34.53 9.80 -10.93
CA GLY A 48 34.92 10.19 -12.29
C GLY A 48 33.77 10.60 -13.22
N PRO A 49 34.07 10.93 -14.49
CA PRO A 49 33.08 11.36 -15.48
C PRO A 49 32.04 10.28 -15.82
N GLU A 50 32.36 9.01 -15.53
CA GLU A 50 31.46 7.85 -15.70
C GLU A 50 30.81 7.40 -14.38
N ALA A 51 30.69 8.29 -13.39
CA ALA A 51 30.14 7.97 -12.07
C ALA A 51 28.61 7.70 -12.04
N GLN A 52 28.06 7.14 -13.12
CA GLN A 52 26.69 6.64 -13.13
C GLN A 52 26.58 5.48 -12.14
N ARG A 53 25.51 5.47 -11.35
CA ARG A 53 25.26 4.36 -10.44
C ARG A 53 24.80 3.14 -11.25
N PRO A 54 25.27 1.92 -10.92
CA PRO A 54 24.83 0.71 -11.60
C PRO A 54 23.30 0.57 -11.58
N SER A 55 22.72 0.12 -12.69
CA SER A 55 21.34 -0.36 -12.68
C SER A 55 21.24 -1.53 -11.72
N LYS A 56 20.22 -1.57 -10.87
CA LYS A 56 19.78 -2.80 -10.20
C LYS A 56 18.39 -3.14 -10.72
N GLU A 57 18.26 -4.29 -11.37
CA GLU A 57 16.98 -4.89 -11.79
C GLU A 57 16.60 -5.98 -10.78
N LEU A 58 15.34 -5.99 -10.34
CA LEU A 58 14.81 -7.05 -9.48
C LEU A 58 14.62 -8.33 -10.29
N VAL A 59 15.18 -9.42 -9.79
CA VAL A 59 15.08 -10.75 -10.39
C VAL A 59 14.50 -11.72 -9.35
N PRO A 60 13.55 -12.59 -9.74
CA PRO A 60 13.03 -13.62 -8.85
C PRO A 60 14.13 -14.58 -8.39
N VAL A 61 13.99 -15.07 -7.16
CA VAL A 61 14.90 -16.06 -6.58
C VAL A 61 14.37 -17.46 -6.89
N PHE A 62 15.08 -18.18 -7.76
CA PHE A 62 14.82 -19.59 -8.06
C PHE A 62 16.00 -20.46 -7.60
N ASN A 63 15.70 -21.72 -7.29
CA ASN A 63 16.70 -22.76 -6.98
C ASN A 63 17.67 -22.40 -5.83
N HIS A 64 17.20 -21.65 -4.83
CA HIS A 64 17.97 -21.30 -3.64
C HIS A 64 17.38 -21.99 -2.39
N PRO A 65 18.17 -22.50 -1.44
CA PRO A 65 17.65 -23.19 -0.25
C PRO A 65 16.58 -22.39 0.51
N ILE A 66 16.73 -21.06 0.57
CA ILE A 66 15.75 -20.15 1.18
C ILE A 66 14.33 -20.32 0.65
N THR A 67 14.14 -20.63 -0.65
CA THR A 67 12.80 -20.71 -1.25
C THR A 67 12.01 -21.91 -0.73
N LYS A 68 12.70 -22.91 -0.15
CA LYS A 68 12.07 -24.11 0.44
C LYS A 68 11.61 -23.88 1.88
N VAL A 69 12.16 -22.90 2.58
CA VAL A 69 11.91 -22.67 4.01
C VAL A 69 11.25 -21.32 4.29
N TRP A 70 11.32 -20.37 3.35
CA TRP A 70 10.84 -19.00 3.55
C TRP A 70 9.36 -18.93 3.90
N ASN A 71 8.49 -19.57 3.11
CA ASN A 71 7.04 -19.51 3.32
C ASN A 71 6.54 -20.43 4.45
N ASP A 72 7.33 -21.43 4.82
CA ASP A 72 6.93 -22.43 5.80
C ASP A 72 7.26 -21.98 7.24
N ASP A 73 8.47 -21.44 7.47
CA ASP A 73 8.95 -21.15 8.82
C ASP A 73 9.86 -19.91 8.88
N LEU A 74 10.94 -19.88 8.08
CA LEU A 74 11.99 -18.85 8.18
C LEU A 74 11.44 -17.41 8.05
N GLY A 75 10.48 -17.18 7.15
CA GLY A 75 9.87 -15.86 7.00
C GLY A 75 9.17 -15.38 8.27
N TRP A 76 8.50 -16.29 9.00
CA TRP A 76 7.85 -15.98 10.27
C TRP A 76 8.86 -15.74 11.39
N GLU A 77 9.95 -16.48 11.43
CA GLU A 77 11.04 -16.22 12.39
C GLU A 77 11.68 -14.84 12.16
N VAL A 78 11.86 -14.43 10.89
CA VAL A 78 12.31 -13.06 10.57
C VAL A 78 11.32 -12.02 11.07
N VAL A 79 10.01 -12.24 10.89
CA VAL A 79 8.96 -11.35 11.43
C VAL A 79 9.03 -11.28 12.96
N LYS A 80 9.19 -12.42 13.65
CA LYS A 80 9.35 -12.44 15.11
C LYS A 80 10.57 -11.63 15.57
N VAL A 81 11.69 -11.72 14.85
CA VAL A 81 12.86 -10.88 15.13
C VAL A 81 12.51 -9.39 14.98
N MET A 82 11.78 -9.00 13.94
CA MET A 82 11.34 -7.60 13.80
C MET A 82 10.46 -7.16 14.97
N ASP A 83 9.50 -7.99 15.38
CA ASP A 83 8.56 -7.69 16.47
C ASP A 83 9.28 -7.55 17.83
N VAL A 84 10.20 -8.46 18.16
CA VAL A 84 10.99 -8.43 19.40
C VAL A 84 11.85 -7.16 19.49
N HIS A 85 12.32 -6.65 18.36
CA HIS A 85 13.13 -5.44 18.27
C HIS A 85 12.31 -4.18 17.95
N GLU A 86 10.98 -4.28 17.99
CA GLU A 86 10.04 -3.19 17.74
C GLU A 86 10.26 -2.48 16.38
N ILE A 87 10.78 -3.21 15.38
CA ILE A 87 10.97 -2.69 14.03
C ILE A 87 9.66 -2.81 13.24
N ARG A 88 9.02 -1.66 13.02
CA ARG A 88 7.88 -1.58 12.10
C ARG A 88 8.34 -1.61 10.65
N PHE A 89 8.07 -2.73 9.98
CA PHE A 89 8.35 -2.92 8.55
C PHE A 89 7.10 -2.64 7.69
N THR A 90 7.33 -2.35 6.41
CA THR A 90 6.29 -2.21 5.38
C THR A 90 6.28 -3.40 4.44
N THR A 91 7.44 -3.91 4.04
CA THR A 91 7.56 -5.15 3.25
C THR A 91 8.80 -5.94 3.68
N ILE A 92 8.78 -7.25 3.48
CA ILE A 92 9.95 -8.13 3.63
C ILE A 92 9.93 -9.05 2.42
N ASP A 93 10.87 -8.85 1.50
CA ASP A 93 10.89 -9.52 0.21
C ASP A 93 12.19 -10.30 0.05
N VAL A 94 12.13 -11.53 -0.48
CA VAL A 94 13.33 -12.28 -0.87
C VAL A 94 13.58 -12.08 -2.36
N VAL A 95 14.63 -11.35 -2.69
CA VAL A 95 14.90 -10.89 -4.05
C VAL A 95 16.34 -11.15 -4.46
N ARG A 96 16.62 -11.06 -5.76
CA ARG A 96 17.97 -10.97 -6.31
C ARG A 96 18.07 -9.70 -7.14
N PHE A 97 19.25 -9.11 -7.20
CA PHE A 97 19.51 -7.99 -8.09
C PHE A 97 20.38 -8.44 -9.25
N ARG A 98 20.00 -8.05 -10.45
CA ARG A 98 20.91 -8.04 -11.60
C ARG A 98 21.51 -6.65 -11.70
N ALA A 99 22.83 -6.56 -11.71
CA ALA A 99 23.56 -5.32 -11.89
C ALA A 99 24.50 -5.41 -13.10
N ASP A 100 24.60 -4.31 -13.84
CA ASP A 100 25.62 -4.16 -14.88
C ASP A 100 26.89 -3.64 -14.19
N GLU A 101 27.88 -4.51 -14.00
CA GLU A 101 29.21 -4.10 -13.53
C GLU A 101 30.09 -3.76 -14.74
N VAL A 102 30.97 -2.76 -14.57
CA VAL A 102 32.06 -2.47 -15.50
C VAL A 102 33.30 -3.11 -14.88
N SER A 103 33.98 -4.02 -15.59
CA SER A 103 35.23 -4.62 -15.12
C SER A 103 36.28 -3.53 -14.89
N GLU A 104 36.97 -3.59 -13.75
CA GLU A 104 38.09 -2.67 -13.44
C GLU A 104 39.32 -2.90 -14.36
N ASP A 105 39.33 -4.00 -15.12
CA ASP A 105 40.48 -4.49 -15.89
C ASP A 105 40.39 -4.27 -17.43
N ASP A 106 39.29 -3.72 -17.96
CA ASP A 106 39.05 -3.59 -19.42
C ASP A 106 39.02 -2.13 -19.92
N GLU A 107 40.05 -1.35 -19.62
CA GLU A 107 40.19 0.00 -20.21
C GLU A 107 40.50 0.00 -21.73
N CYS A 108 40.68 -1.16 -22.38
CA CYS A 108 41.15 -1.22 -23.78
C CYS A 108 40.45 -2.23 -24.70
N SER A 109 39.47 -3.00 -24.26
CA SER A 109 38.74 -3.93 -25.13
C SER A 109 37.25 -3.57 -25.17
N GLY A 110 36.73 -3.25 -26.35
CA GLY A 110 35.31 -2.95 -26.56
C GLY A 110 34.43 -4.19 -26.46
N GLU A 111 34.58 -4.99 -25.41
CA GLU A 111 33.80 -6.20 -25.15
C GLU A 111 32.73 -6.01 -24.06
N ALA A 112 31.73 -6.89 -24.13
CA ALA A 112 30.37 -6.69 -23.65
C ALA A 112 30.25 -6.50 -22.12
N ARG A 113 29.40 -5.54 -21.71
CA ARG A 113 28.88 -5.44 -20.35
C ARG A 113 28.33 -6.80 -19.91
N TYR A 114 28.92 -7.44 -18.91
CA TYR A 114 28.37 -8.66 -18.34
C TYR A 114 27.48 -8.31 -17.15
N SER A 115 26.25 -8.81 -17.15
CA SER A 115 25.33 -8.61 -16.03
C SER A 115 25.70 -9.60 -14.90
N VAL A 116 26.02 -9.06 -13.73
CA VAL A 116 26.33 -9.84 -12.51
C VAL A 116 25.07 -10.00 -11.68
N LEU A 117 24.77 -11.24 -11.27
CA LEU A 117 23.72 -11.51 -10.30
C LEU A 117 24.27 -11.33 -8.89
N SER A 118 23.56 -10.56 -8.07
CA SER A 118 23.88 -10.42 -6.66
C SER A 118 23.61 -11.73 -5.90
N PRO A 119 24.17 -11.88 -4.70
CA PRO A 119 23.65 -12.82 -3.71
C PRO A 119 22.14 -12.62 -3.51
N VAL A 120 21.47 -13.65 -3.00
CA VAL A 120 20.07 -13.50 -2.59
C VAL A 120 20.01 -12.46 -1.49
N THR A 121 19.00 -11.60 -1.50
CA THR A 121 18.85 -10.51 -0.53
C THR A 121 17.48 -10.57 0.13
N ILE A 122 17.46 -10.61 1.46
CA ILE A 122 16.27 -10.26 2.25
C ILE A 122 16.18 -8.74 2.26
N TRP A 123 15.21 -8.22 1.53
CA TRP A 123 15.03 -6.81 1.28
C TRP A 123 13.89 -6.28 2.14
N VAL A 124 14.24 -5.53 3.18
CA VAL A 124 13.33 -5.07 4.21
C VAL A 124 12.96 -3.61 3.96
N GLY A 125 11.68 -3.39 3.73
CA GLY A 125 11.07 -2.07 3.72
C GLY A 125 10.68 -1.62 5.13
N VAL A 126 11.02 -0.41 5.52
CA VAL A 126 10.59 0.22 6.78
C VAL A 126 9.99 1.59 6.54
N PHE A 127 9.17 2.05 7.47
CA PHE A 127 8.57 3.38 7.37
C PHE A 127 9.65 4.48 7.42
N PRO A 128 9.58 5.49 6.54
CA PRO A 128 10.54 6.58 6.53
C PRO A 128 10.66 7.28 7.88
N GLY A 129 11.89 7.52 8.34
CA GLY A 129 12.20 8.23 9.58
C GLY A 129 11.93 7.45 10.88
N LEU A 130 11.41 6.23 10.83
CA LEU A 130 11.10 5.45 12.05
C LEU A 130 12.26 4.55 12.51
N VAL A 131 13.14 4.14 11.60
CA VAL A 131 14.22 3.18 11.91
C VAL A 131 15.55 3.84 11.60
N THR A 132 16.47 3.80 12.56
CA THR A 132 17.84 4.31 12.39
C THR A 132 18.72 3.27 11.70
N ALA A 133 19.79 3.72 11.04
CA ALA A 133 20.76 2.82 10.43
C ALA A 133 21.41 1.86 11.45
N THR A 134 21.60 2.30 12.69
CA THR A 134 22.15 1.48 13.77
C THR A 134 21.19 0.37 14.19
N ALA A 135 19.90 0.68 14.38
CA ALA A 135 18.89 -0.33 14.69
C ALA A 135 18.75 -1.36 13.54
N ALA A 136 18.76 -0.88 12.29
CA ALA A 136 18.75 -1.75 11.11
C ALA A 136 19.98 -2.67 11.05
N HIS A 137 21.17 -2.17 11.40
CA HIS A 137 22.40 -2.96 11.48
C HIS A 137 22.34 -4.04 12.56
N ASP A 138 21.85 -3.70 13.75
CA ASP A 138 21.79 -4.66 14.87
C ASP A 138 20.80 -5.78 14.57
N VAL A 139 19.62 -5.46 14.02
CA VAL A 139 18.64 -6.47 13.61
C VAL A 139 19.12 -7.30 12.41
N ALA A 140 19.80 -6.69 11.44
CA ALA A 140 20.38 -7.44 10.33
C ALA A 140 21.36 -8.52 10.82
N LYS A 141 22.17 -8.25 11.85
CA LYS A 141 23.06 -9.26 12.43
C LYS A 141 22.30 -10.43 13.03
N ILE A 142 21.21 -10.16 13.75
CA ILE A 142 20.38 -11.19 14.37
C ILE A 142 19.74 -12.08 13.30
N ILE A 143 19.27 -11.49 12.21
CA ILE A 143 18.72 -12.24 11.07
C ILE A 143 19.83 -13.07 10.39
N LEU A 144 21.05 -12.53 10.24
CA LEU A 144 22.19 -13.32 9.73
C LEU A 144 22.51 -14.52 10.63
N ASP A 145 22.42 -14.35 11.96
CA ASP A 145 22.63 -15.45 12.91
C ASP A 145 21.49 -16.49 12.84
N LEU A 146 20.24 -16.03 12.67
CA LEU A 146 19.09 -16.90 12.41
C LEU A 146 19.30 -17.73 11.13
N LEU A 147 19.76 -17.12 10.04
CA LEU A 147 20.00 -17.81 8.77
C LEU A 147 21.03 -18.94 8.89
N LYS A 148 22.03 -18.81 9.78
CA LYS A 148 22.99 -19.88 10.07
C LYS A 148 22.33 -21.11 10.69
N VAL A 149 21.28 -20.95 11.50
CA VAL A 149 20.51 -22.07 12.06
C VAL A 149 19.85 -22.89 10.95
N TYR A 150 19.38 -22.21 9.90
CA TYR A 150 18.83 -22.83 8.69
C TYR A 150 19.90 -23.30 7.69
N GLN A 151 21.20 -23.16 8.03
CA GLN A 151 22.34 -23.50 7.17
C GLN A 151 22.36 -22.71 5.84
N ILE A 152 21.85 -21.48 5.87
CA ILE A 152 21.85 -20.55 4.73
C ILE A 152 22.88 -19.45 5.00
N ALA A 153 23.90 -19.35 4.16
CA ALA A 153 25.00 -18.40 4.34
C ALA A 153 25.16 -17.40 3.19
N ASP A 154 24.52 -17.66 2.04
CA ASP A 154 24.64 -16.92 0.79
C ASP A 154 23.51 -15.87 0.61
N VAL A 155 23.15 -15.21 1.72
CA VAL A 155 22.07 -14.22 1.77
C VAL A 155 22.56 -12.92 2.40
N ASP A 156 22.32 -11.83 1.67
CA ASP A 156 22.49 -10.47 2.15
C ASP A 156 21.18 -9.91 2.72
N ILE A 157 21.28 -8.85 3.51
CA ILE A 157 20.15 -8.13 4.09
C ILE A 157 20.29 -6.66 3.74
N GLU A 158 19.27 -6.10 3.11
CA GLU A 158 19.23 -4.67 2.74
C GLU A 158 17.98 -4.04 3.36
N PHE A 159 18.17 -3.01 4.20
CA PHE A 159 17.09 -2.18 4.77
C PHE A 159 16.93 -0.90 3.96
N ARG A 160 15.68 -0.58 3.62
CA ARG A 160 15.31 0.64 2.91
C ARG A 160 14.10 1.30 3.54
N GLU A 161 14.04 2.62 3.43
CA GLU A 161 12.81 3.35 3.64
C GLU A 161 11.86 3.10 2.46
N SER A 162 10.66 2.61 2.75
CA SER A 162 9.62 2.42 1.76
C SER A 162 8.23 2.53 2.38
N LEU A 163 7.33 3.14 1.63
CA LEU A 163 5.89 3.08 1.90
C LEU A 163 5.28 2.10 0.91
N HIS A 164 4.58 1.08 1.39
CA HIS A 164 3.73 0.28 0.54
C HIS A 164 2.44 1.05 0.29
N VAL A 165 2.16 1.39 -0.96
CA VAL A 165 0.89 1.96 -1.39
C VAL A 165 0.29 0.97 -2.37
N SER A 166 -0.84 0.36 -1.99
CA SER A 166 -1.60 -0.42 -2.96
C SER A 166 -2.24 0.56 -3.95
N ASN A 167 -1.80 0.53 -5.21
CA ASN A 167 -2.44 1.29 -6.27
C ASN A 167 -3.81 0.70 -6.66
N VAL A 168 -4.14 -0.48 -6.14
CA VAL A 168 -5.45 -1.11 -6.30
C VAL A 168 -6.19 -0.89 -4.97
N GLY A 169 -7.23 -0.06 -4.98
CA GLY A 169 -8.16 0.04 -3.87
C GLY A 169 -8.82 -1.33 -3.61
N PRO A 170 -9.41 -1.56 -2.43
CA PRO A 170 -10.19 -2.76 -2.18
C PRO A 170 -11.24 -2.93 -3.28
N GLN A 171 -11.52 -4.18 -3.67
CA GLN A 171 -12.61 -4.45 -4.61
C GLN A 171 -13.91 -3.86 -4.07
N LEU A 172 -14.70 -3.27 -4.98
CA LEU A 172 -16.05 -2.84 -4.65
C LEU A 172 -16.87 -4.04 -4.14
N PHE A 173 -17.75 -3.78 -3.19
CA PHE A 173 -18.62 -4.80 -2.62
C PHE A 173 -19.59 -5.34 -3.68
N LYS A 174 -20.10 -6.55 -3.44
CA LYS A 174 -21.24 -7.05 -4.21
C LYS A 174 -22.48 -6.25 -3.85
N ALA A 175 -23.36 -6.03 -4.83
CA ALA A 175 -24.67 -5.46 -4.59
C ALA A 175 -25.42 -6.29 -3.54
N VAL A 176 -26.06 -5.59 -2.60
CA VAL A 176 -26.91 -6.18 -1.57
C VAL A 176 -28.38 -5.97 -1.94
N ASP A 177 -29.27 -6.74 -1.33
CA ASP A 177 -30.71 -6.59 -1.54
C ASP A 177 -31.20 -5.21 -1.06
N ALA A 178 -32.30 -4.71 -1.63
CA ALA A 178 -32.92 -3.46 -1.19
C ALA A 178 -33.46 -3.56 0.25
N GLU A 179 -33.79 -4.78 0.70
CA GLU A 179 -34.21 -5.06 2.07
C GLU A 179 -33.03 -5.21 3.04
N ASP A 180 -31.78 -5.17 2.54
CA ASP A 180 -30.61 -5.33 3.38
C ASP A 180 -30.48 -4.13 4.36
N PRO A 181 -30.34 -4.38 5.67
CA PRO A 181 -30.19 -3.33 6.69
C PRO A 181 -29.01 -2.37 6.45
N LEU A 182 -28.02 -2.78 5.66
CA LEU A 182 -26.82 -2.04 5.32
C LEU A 182 -26.82 -1.51 3.88
N VAL A 183 -27.94 -1.62 3.16
CA VAL A 183 -28.04 -1.16 1.76
C VAL A 183 -27.55 0.28 1.58
N HIS A 184 -27.86 1.18 2.51
CA HIS A 184 -27.45 2.58 2.44
C HIS A 184 -25.94 2.81 2.67
N VAL A 185 -25.28 1.88 3.37
CA VAL A 185 -23.84 1.91 3.62
C VAL A 185 -23.08 1.23 2.49
N VAL A 186 -23.60 0.10 2.00
CA VAL A 186 -22.93 -0.75 1.01
C VAL A 186 -23.17 -0.25 -0.41
N SER A 187 -24.37 0.21 -0.75
CA SER A 187 -24.74 0.59 -2.13
C SER A 187 -23.75 1.56 -2.79
N PRO A 188 -23.30 2.66 -2.13
CA PRO A 188 -22.32 3.58 -2.71
C PRO A 188 -20.95 2.94 -3.00
N LEU A 189 -20.69 1.74 -2.47
CA LEU A 189 -19.43 1.01 -2.48
C LEU A 189 -19.48 -0.25 -3.36
N THR A 190 -20.49 -0.36 -4.21
CA THR A 190 -20.71 -1.48 -5.13
C THR A 190 -20.51 -1.02 -6.57
N PRO A 191 -20.25 -1.90 -7.56
CA PRO A 191 -20.17 -1.51 -8.96
C PRO A 191 -21.54 -1.21 -9.58
N LEU A 192 -22.53 -0.79 -8.78
CA LEU A 192 -23.83 -0.37 -9.27
C LEU A 192 -23.72 0.93 -10.08
N LEU A 193 -24.74 1.19 -10.90
CA LEU A 193 -24.83 2.40 -11.69
C LEU A 193 -24.81 3.64 -10.79
N GLY A 194 -24.13 4.70 -11.24
CA GLY A 194 -24.08 5.96 -10.52
C GLY A 194 -22.96 6.09 -9.50
N LEU A 195 -21.85 5.35 -9.66
CA LEU A 195 -20.70 5.48 -8.76
C LEU A 195 -20.23 6.93 -8.63
N CYS A 196 -20.12 7.41 -7.41
CA CYS A 196 -19.61 8.74 -7.15
C CYS A 196 -18.11 8.80 -7.50
N ILE A 197 -17.75 9.73 -8.39
CA ILE A 197 -16.39 9.93 -8.86
C ILE A 197 -16.01 11.40 -8.79
N SER A 198 -14.70 11.64 -8.69
CA SER A 198 -14.09 12.95 -8.87
C SER A 198 -12.76 12.80 -9.58
N THR A 199 -12.15 13.90 -10.03
CA THR A 199 -10.75 13.84 -10.48
C THR A 199 -9.81 14.05 -9.31
N ARG A 200 -8.62 13.45 -9.34
CA ARG A 200 -7.61 13.64 -8.30
C ARG A 200 -7.19 15.11 -8.15
N ALA A 201 -7.21 15.86 -9.24
CA ALA A 201 -6.90 17.28 -9.25
C ALA A 201 -8.02 18.15 -8.65
N ARG A 202 -9.27 17.67 -8.63
CA ARG A 202 -10.45 18.43 -8.17
C ARG A 202 -11.37 17.52 -7.35
N PRO A 203 -10.94 17.06 -6.16
CA PRO A 203 -11.71 16.12 -5.35
C PRO A 203 -13.03 16.73 -4.81
N ASP A 204 -13.15 18.06 -4.79
CA ASP A 204 -14.38 18.76 -4.37
C ASP A 204 -15.39 18.93 -5.51
N SER A 205 -14.98 18.65 -6.77
CA SER A 205 -15.84 18.66 -7.95
C SER A 205 -16.23 17.23 -8.29
N GLN A 206 -17.43 16.83 -7.91
CA GLN A 206 -17.88 15.45 -7.97
C GLN A 206 -19.04 15.27 -8.93
N GLY A 207 -19.24 14.04 -9.37
CA GLY A 207 -20.44 13.59 -10.03
C GLY A 207 -20.47 12.08 -10.06
N THR A 208 -21.19 11.51 -11.00
CA THR A 208 -21.39 10.06 -11.08
C THR A 208 -20.86 9.48 -12.38
N MET A 209 -20.23 8.32 -12.29
CA MET A 209 -20.08 7.42 -13.42
C MET A 209 -21.44 6.74 -13.64
N ALA A 210 -22.14 7.18 -14.68
CA ALA A 210 -23.53 6.83 -14.93
C ALA A 210 -23.70 5.34 -15.26
N LEU A 211 -22.87 4.82 -16.17
CA LEU A 211 -22.93 3.43 -16.60
C LEU A 211 -21.59 2.93 -17.12
N TYR A 212 -21.50 1.61 -17.25
CA TYR A 212 -20.36 0.90 -17.82
C TYR A 212 -20.69 0.46 -19.24
N LEU A 213 -19.73 0.60 -20.15
CA LEU A 213 -19.79 0.14 -21.52
C LEU A 213 -18.64 -0.84 -21.75
N ASN A 214 -18.92 -1.98 -22.35
CA ASN A 214 -17.86 -2.82 -22.90
C ASN A 214 -17.30 -2.14 -24.16
N LYS A 215 -15.98 -2.12 -24.30
CA LYS A 215 -15.30 -1.49 -25.43
C LYS A 215 -15.62 -2.15 -26.78
N GLY A 216 -16.04 -3.41 -26.79
CA GLY A 216 -16.54 -4.11 -27.97
C GLY A 216 -15.46 -4.61 -28.93
N ASP A 217 -14.19 -4.56 -28.53
CA ASP A 217 -13.04 -5.03 -29.31
C ASP A 217 -12.57 -6.45 -28.91
N GLY A 218 -13.37 -7.15 -28.09
CA GLY A 218 -13.04 -8.45 -27.53
C GLY A 218 -12.09 -8.41 -26.32
N SER A 219 -11.69 -7.21 -25.86
CA SER A 219 -11.02 -7.05 -24.57
C SER A 219 -12.02 -7.07 -23.42
N ASP A 220 -11.50 -7.35 -22.22
CA ASP A 220 -12.23 -7.21 -20.96
C ASP A 220 -12.27 -5.75 -20.47
N ASP A 221 -11.89 -4.78 -21.31
CA ASP A 221 -11.87 -3.36 -20.96
C ASP A 221 -13.30 -2.80 -20.78
N LEU A 222 -13.52 -2.15 -19.63
CA LEU A 222 -14.74 -1.40 -19.33
C LEU A 222 -14.50 0.10 -19.45
N LEU A 223 -15.42 0.79 -20.13
CA LEU A 223 -15.46 2.24 -20.25
C LEU A 223 -16.55 2.78 -19.33
N GLY A 224 -16.26 3.89 -18.64
CA GLY A 224 -17.23 4.60 -17.80
C GLY A 224 -17.80 5.82 -18.51
N LEU A 225 -19.13 5.96 -18.54
CA LEU A 225 -19.79 7.18 -19.02
C LEU A 225 -19.97 8.17 -17.86
N SER A 226 -19.52 9.41 -18.03
CA SER A 226 -19.70 10.48 -17.04
C SER A 226 -19.88 11.83 -17.73
N CYS A 227 -20.48 12.78 -17.02
CA CYS A 227 -20.60 14.16 -17.50
C CYS A 227 -19.22 14.82 -17.63
N ARG A 228 -19.04 15.65 -18.68
CA ARG A 228 -17.80 16.40 -18.92
C ARG A 228 -17.37 17.22 -17.71
N HIS A 229 -18.28 17.97 -17.08
CA HIS A 229 -17.94 18.86 -15.96
C HIS A 229 -17.36 18.13 -14.73
N VAL A 230 -17.58 16.82 -14.61
CA VAL A 230 -16.99 15.99 -13.56
C VAL A 230 -15.50 15.77 -13.84
N LEU A 231 -15.14 15.46 -15.09
CA LEU A 231 -13.79 15.13 -15.51
C LEU A 231 -12.95 16.33 -15.97
N PHE A 232 -13.61 17.40 -16.42
CA PHE A 232 -12.98 18.60 -16.97
C PHE A 232 -13.35 19.86 -16.17
N GLY A 233 -12.37 20.72 -15.96
CA GLY A 233 -12.52 22.01 -15.29
C GLY A 233 -13.37 22.98 -16.08
N ASN A 234 -13.98 23.94 -15.40
CA ASN A 234 -14.68 25.06 -16.04
C ASN A 234 -13.71 25.94 -16.87
N GLN A 235 -12.42 25.90 -16.56
CA GLN A 235 -11.35 26.59 -17.28
C GLN A 235 -10.85 25.80 -18.51
N GLU A 236 -11.20 24.51 -18.62
CA GLU A 236 -10.83 23.71 -19.80
C GLU A 236 -11.79 24.01 -20.96
N ALA A 237 -11.24 24.18 -22.16
CA ALA A 237 -12.01 24.49 -23.36
C ALA A 237 -13.08 23.42 -23.64
N ASN A 238 -14.30 23.84 -23.97
CA ASN A 238 -15.41 22.96 -24.31
C ASN A 238 -15.28 22.43 -25.75
N VAL A 239 -14.24 21.63 -25.96
CA VAL A 239 -13.95 20.95 -27.22
C VAL A 239 -13.95 19.44 -27.00
N ASP A 240 -14.13 18.69 -28.09
CA ASP A 240 -14.07 17.24 -28.05
C ASP A 240 -12.71 16.77 -27.53
N TYR A 241 -12.74 15.91 -26.52
CA TYR A 241 -11.55 15.34 -25.93
C TYR A 241 -11.32 13.94 -26.50
N ILE A 242 -10.17 13.74 -27.15
CA ILE A 242 -9.72 12.44 -27.61
C ILE A 242 -8.46 12.09 -26.81
N TYR A 243 -8.54 11.01 -26.03
CA TYR A 243 -7.38 10.54 -25.28
C TYR A 243 -6.30 10.04 -26.24
N HIS A 244 -5.06 10.51 -26.04
CA HIS A 244 -3.89 10.02 -26.75
C HIS A 244 -3.01 9.22 -25.78
N PRO A 245 -2.53 8.00 -26.12
CA PRO A 245 -1.76 7.16 -25.20
C PRO A 245 -0.47 7.77 -24.64
N SER A 246 0.12 8.76 -25.33
CA SER A 246 1.30 9.50 -24.86
C SER A 246 0.97 10.70 -23.97
N SER A 247 -0.31 11.06 -23.84
CA SER A 247 -0.75 12.15 -22.97
C SER A 247 -0.93 11.65 -21.54
N PRO A 248 -0.66 12.47 -20.52
CA PRO A 248 -0.99 12.12 -19.14
C PRO A 248 -2.46 11.74 -19.00
N SER A 249 -2.74 10.59 -18.39
CA SER A 249 -4.09 10.21 -18.00
C SER A 249 -4.63 11.17 -16.95
N LYS A 250 -5.94 11.42 -17.00
CA LYS A 250 -6.62 12.09 -15.88
C LYS A 250 -6.97 11.03 -14.84
N ASP A 251 -6.35 11.13 -13.67
CA ASP A 251 -6.63 10.21 -12.57
C ASP A 251 -8.03 10.48 -12.01
N VAL A 252 -8.89 9.46 -12.07
CA VAL A 252 -10.24 9.46 -11.50
C VAL A 252 -10.18 8.77 -10.14
N LEU A 253 -10.72 9.43 -9.14
CA LEU A 253 -10.90 8.88 -7.80
C LEU A 253 -12.30 8.31 -7.68
N PHE A 254 -12.37 7.14 -7.06
CA PHE A 254 -13.60 6.59 -6.53
C PHE A 254 -13.92 7.33 -5.22
N LEU A 255 -15.08 7.99 -5.17
CA LEU A 255 -15.50 8.96 -4.16
C LEU A 255 -14.62 10.23 -4.13
N GLY A 256 -15.24 11.39 -4.32
CA GLY A 256 -14.60 12.65 -3.97
C GLY A 256 -14.74 12.96 -2.48
N ASN A 257 -14.21 14.10 -2.06
CA ASN A 257 -14.13 14.46 -0.64
C ASN A 257 -15.50 14.47 0.06
N ARG A 258 -16.53 15.01 -0.59
CA ARG A 258 -17.87 15.10 0.00
C ARG A 258 -18.57 13.74 -0.01
N ALA A 259 -18.53 13.00 -1.13
CA ALA A 259 -19.15 11.67 -1.19
C ALA A 259 -18.52 10.70 -0.19
N TYR A 260 -17.18 10.77 -0.03
CA TYR A 260 -16.46 10.03 1.00
C TYR A 260 -16.92 10.39 2.41
N LYS A 261 -17.02 11.68 2.72
CA LYS A 261 -17.51 12.17 4.01
C LYS A 261 -18.96 11.73 4.28
N ASP A 262 -19.84 11.84 3.29
CA ASP A 262 -21.25 11.46 3.41
C ASP A 262 -21.39 9.96 3.73
N ILE A 263 -20.54 9.11 3.14
CA ILE A 263 -20.52 7.66 3.43
C ILE A 263 -20.03 7.38 4.86
N ILE A 264 -19.00 8.09 5.34
CA ILE A 264 -18.55 7.96 6.72
C ILE A 264 -19.69 8.33 7.68
N GLU A 265 -20.32 9.49 7.48
CA GLU A 265 -21.43 9.96 8.32
C GLU A 265 -22.62 8.98 8.29
N ALA A 266 -22.96 8.43 7.11
CA ALA A 266 -24.01 7.42 6.98
C ALA A 266 -23.66 6.10 7.70
N THR A 267 -22.39 5.68 7.64
CA THR A 267 -21.91 4.47 8.32
C THR A 267 -21.94 4.64 9.82
N GLU A 268 -21.46 5.76 10.34
CA GLU A 268 -21.49 6.10 11.78
C GLU A 268 -22.93 6.18 12.31
N ALA A 269 -23.84 6.78 11.54
CA ALA A 269 -25.25 6.83 11.88
C ALA A 269 -25.88 5.42 11.93
N SER A 270 -25.52 4.55 10.99
CA SER A 270 -26.00 3.16 10.94
C SER A 270 -25.50 2.36 12.15
N ILE A 271 -24.21 2.45 12.48
CA ILE A 271 -23.63 1.80 13.68
C ILE A 271 -24.35 2.28 14.95
N SER A 272 -24.58 3.59 15.07
CA SER A 272 -25.28 4.17 16.20
C SER A 272 -26.71 3.62 16.33
N LEU A 273 -27.45 3.54 15.21
CA LEU A 273 -28.79 2.98 15.17
C LEU A 273 -28.82 1.52 15.64
N TYR A 274 -27.94 0.67 15.11
CA TYR A 274 -27.88 -0.74 15.49
C TYR A 274 -27.44 -0.94 16.94
N THR A 275 -26.52 -0.10 17.44
CA THR A 275 -26.11 -0.10 18.84
C THR A 275 -27.29 0.20 19.77
N HIS A 276 -28.10 1.21 19.42
CA HIS A 276 -29.31 1.53 20.17
C HIS A 276 -30.36 0.42 20.11
N ALA A 277 -30.56 -0.20 18.94
CA ALA A 277 -31.48 -1.32 18.77
C ALA A 277 -31.07 -2.54 19.62
N ALA A 278 -29.80 -2.93 19.58
CA ALA A 278 -29.26 -4.02 20.39
C ALA A 278 -29.44 -3.76 21.90
N GLN A 279 -29.19 -2.53 22.35
CA GLN A 279 -29.38 -2.15 23.75
C GLN A 279 -30.86 -2.19 24.17
N ARG A 280 -31.77 -1.76 23.29
CA ARG A 280 -33.22 -1.83 23.53
C ARG A 280 -33.69 -3.27 23.69
N SER A 281 -33.30 -4.15 22.77
CA SER A 281 -33.63 -5.58 22.84
C SER A 281 -33.13 -6.23 24.14
N LYS A 282 -31.91 -5.89 24.56
CA LYS A 282 -31.33 -6.36 25.83
C LYS A 282 -32.13 -5.89 27.05
N ASN A 283 -32.64 -4.66 27.04
CA ASN A 283 -33.46 -4.13 28.11
C ASN A 283 -34.86 -4.78 28.15
N THR A 284 -35.46 -5.05 26.99
CA THR A 284 -36.74 -5.77 26.90
C THR A 284 -36.64 -7.17 27.50
N ILE A 285 -35.58 -7.93 27.18
CA ILE A 285 -35.34 -9.28 27.74
C ILE A 285 -35.16 -9.24 29.26
N LYS A 286 -34.44 -8.24 29.78
CA LYS A 286 -34.28 -8.05 31.23
C LYS A 286 -35.59 -7.66 31.92
N GLY A 287 -36.46 -6.92 31.24
CA GLY A 287 -37.78 -6.53 31.74
C GLY A 287 -38.83 -7.63 31.67
N SER A 288 -38.72 -8.56 30.70
CA SER A 288 -39.69 -9.64 30.45
C SER A 288 -39.45 -10.91 31.28
N GLY A 289 -38.94 -10.78 32.51
CA GLY A 289 -38.86 -11.92 33.41
C GLY A 289 -40.24 -12.52 33.69
N LYS A 290 -40.53 -13.69 33.07
CA LYS A 290 -41.72 -14.57 33.18
C LYS A 290 -42.76 -14.42 32.05
N ASP A 291 -42.56 -15.17 30.96
CA ASP A 291 -43.45 -16.27 30.52
C ASP A 291 -43.02 -16.73 29.11
N ALA A 292 -42.60 -17.99 29.03
CA ALA A 292 -41.89 -18.58 27.91
C ALA A 292 -42.84 -19.41 27.02
N ASN A 293 -42.85 -19.13 25.71
CA ASN A 293 -42.57 -20.13 24.66
C ASN A 293 -42.84 -19.67 23.23
N THR A 294 -43.26 -18.42 22.98
CA THR A 294 -43.43 -17.92 21.60
C THR A 294 -42.59 -16.68 21.30
N VAL A 295 -42.34 -15.81 22.28
CA VAL A 295 -41.53 -14.59 22.13
C VAL A 295 -40.02 -14.90 22.04
N HIS A 296 -39.59 -16.10 22.45
CA HIS A 296 -38.18 -16.40 22.66
C HIS A 296 -37.39 -16.65 21.37
N ASP A 297 -38.03 -17.15 20.31
CA ASP A 297 -37.39 -17.42 19.01
C ASP A 297 -37.28 -16.16 18.15
N GLU A 298 -38.35 -15.37 18.02
CA GLU A 298 -38.32 -14.10 17.26
C GLU A 298 -37.33 -13.10 17.87
N THR A 299 -37.26 -13.02 19.20
CA THR A 299 -36.34 -12.09 19.88
C THR A 299 -34.87 -12.53 19.73
N LYS A 300 -34.60 -13.83 19.65
CA LYS A 300 -33.25 -14.36 19.40
C LYS A 300 -32.83 -14.18 17.94
N ALA A 301 -33.72 -14.42 16.99
CA ALA A 301 -33.48 -14.17 15.56
C ALA A 301 -33.19 -12.70 15.30
N ASN A 302 -34.03 -11.79 15.82
CA ASN A 302 -33.79 -10.35 15.70
C ASN A 302 -32.45 -9.90 16.34
N GLN A 303 -31.99 -10.57 17.39
CA GLN A 303 -30.70 -10.25 18.03
C GLN A 303 -29.50 -10.79 17.25
N SER A 304 -29.62 -11.98 16.63
CA SER A 304 -28.56 -12.47 15.74
C SER A 304 -28.42 -11.56 14.52
N ASP A 305 -29.55 -11.12 13.95
CA ASP A 305 -29.58 -10.33 12.74
C ASP A 305 -28.97 -8.93 12.97
N VAL A 306 -29.37 -8.26 14.06
CA VAL A 306 -28.77 -6.98 14.47
C VAL A 306 -27.27 -7.14 14.78
N GLY A 307 -26.87 -8.25 15.39
CA GLY A 307 -25.46 -8.56 15.68
C GLY A 307 -24.63 -8.74 14.41
N SER A 308 -25.13 -9.48 13.42
CA SER A 308 -24.46 -9.65 12.13
C SER A 308 -24.32 -8.33 11.36
N SER A 309 -25.38 -7.52 11.30
CA SER A 309 -25.33 -6.24 10.59
C SER A 309 -24.39 -5.24 11.27
N LEU A 310 -24.30 -5.23 12.59
CA LEU A 310 -23.35 -4.38 13.32
C LEU A 310 -21.91 -4.78 13.02
N ALA A 311 -21.60 -6.07 13.04
CA ALA A 311 -20.26 -6.58 12.72
C ALA A 311 -19.85 -6.24 11.27
N GLU A 312 -20.80 -6.28 10.34
CA GLU A 312 -20.55 -5.95 8.94
C GLU A 312 -20.38 -4.43 8.72
N ALA A 313 -21.20 -3.59 9.36
CA ALA A 313 -21.01 -2.13 9.32
C ALA A 313 -19.64 -1.71 9.88
N GLU A 314 -19.21 -2.31 11.00
CA GLU A 314 -17.87 -2.08 11.57
C GLU A 314 -16.74 -2.53 10.62
N LYS A 315 -16.94 -3.65 9.91
CA LYS A 315 -15.98 -4.14 8.92
C LYS A 315 -15.86 -3.16 7.76
N VAL A 316 -16.96 -2.59 7.28
CA VAL A 316 -16.97 -1.56 6.24
C VAL A 316 -16.23 -0.31 6.73
N LEU A 317 -16.52 0.20 7.92
CA LEU A 317 -15.83 1.38 8.47
C LEU A 317 -14.32 1.16 8.59
N LYS A 318 -13.89 -0.01 9.09
CA LYS A 318 -12.47 -0.37 9.20
C LYS A 318 -11.75 -0.40 7.85
N ALA A 319 -12.46 -0.70 6.77
CA ALA A 319 -11.90 -0.66 5.42
C ALA A 319 -11.59 0.77 4.93
N PHE A 320 -12.27 1.79 5.48
CA PHE A 320 -12.06 3.21 5.11
C PHE A 320 -11.02 3.95 5.94
N THR A 321 -10.69 3.44 7.13
CA THR A 321 -9.79 4.10 8.09
C THR A 321 -8.33 3.58 8.05
N LYS A 322 -7.99 2.69 7.12
CA LYS A 322 -6.62 2.16 6.92
C LYS A 322 -5.90 2.88 5.80
#